data_AF-A0A5P8M1N5-F1
#
_entry.id   AF-A0A5P8M1N5-F1
#
_cell.length_a   1.000
_cell.length_b   1.000
_cell.length_c   1.000
_cell.angle_alpha   90.00
_cell.angle_beta   90.00
_cell.angle_gamma   90.00
#
_symmetry.space_group_name_H-M   'P 1'
#
loop_
_entity.id
_entity.type
_entity.pdbx_description
1 polymer ?
#
loop_
_entity_poly.entity_id
_entity_poly.type
_entity_poly.pdbx_seq_one_letter_code
_entity_poly.pdbx_strand_id
1 'polypeptide(L)'
;MRRMRRRVWLMAKIDKEYLQLKMTLENAHPPIWRRVVIPGTYTLADLRRVIQAVFDLTSFGPAENATPKFHRRVKAPTATGLTSEVLTAKYPEDTTTVYSVIHDSRQAQLLLKTPNVKNWRLMITLEDVLSAAAIADRPTPPFVNGGRQAMPKTRGGRDTPYDRKQINQALSAAMAPDAPVAPAALPPKTKPFVRRTPTPERDIDMAELAPQMDALNALISGQSLTKEQSESLANFLNRHDGGAAEKPAEAPRVDQQDIDFAVSHLGVRATEDRATAVNTLIQGFADGGFTDAQSKATAAVLMKDNKLFLDIDKLPDEDHSLAARGDTATVYAGILVGDMMSTFLTAKQRHTLFQWATDYVRQENHLAITFPGNLTALACGLRFLYAAVMHPDYPPKVLGQLKDTFLIILWHLQDPFLGDEAESMGLILNDLAKAQVMKPVPFMQLVRDVTMEVERRVDPADPRTIFRRKAWMTTMQVLFISLNDDDEAYDKAQNFIFDAVDNYYQTMGIDFLGDDDEGYDGEWEEPDDDDDDDD
;
A
#
# COMPACT_ATOMS: atom_id res chain seq x y z
N MET A 1 2.67 -34.26 -2.59
CA MET A 1 2.62 -34.31 -1.10
C MET A 1 3.78 -33.67 -0.32
N ARG A 2 5.04 -33.61 -0.79
CA ARG A 2 6.17 -33.01 -0.01
C ARG A 2 6.27 -31.47 -0.03
N ARG A 3 5.56 -30.77 -0.92
CA ARG A 3 5.60 -29.29 -1.06
C ARG A 3 4.53 -28.54 -0.24
N MET A 4 3.38 -29.16 0.02
CA MET A 4 2.30 -28.60 0.84
C MET A 4 2.71 -28.45 2.32
N ARG A 5 3.56 -29.35 2.83
CA ARG A 5 4.10 -29.28 4.20
C ARG A 5 5.13 -28.18 4.44
N ARG A 6 5.70 -27.54 3.41
CA ARG A 6 6.73 -26.49 3.58
C ARG A 6 6.17 -25.08 3.77
N ARG A 7 4.96 -24.77 3.27
CA ARG A 7 4.33 -23.44 3.40
C ARG A 7 3.64 -23.25 4.75
N VAL A 8 2.93 -24.26 5.26
CA VAL A 8 2.41 -24.30 6.64
C VAL A 8 3.54 -24.15 7.68
N TRP A 9 4.76 -24.57 7.33
CA TRP A 9 5.93 -24.54 8.21
C TRP A 9 6.68 -23.19 8.26
N LEU A 10 6.43 -22.26 7.31
CA LEU A 10 7.10 -20.96 7.27
C LEU A 10 6.27 -19.83 7.91
N MET A 11 4.93 -19.87 7.79
CA MET A 11 4.02 -18.94 8.51
C MET A 11 4.01 -19.21 10.02
N ALA A 12 4.02 -20.48 10.44
CA ALA A 12 4.26 -20.84 11.83
C ALA A 12 5.68 -20.46 12.35
N LYS A 13 6.57 -19.94 11.49
CA LYS A 13 7.97 -19.68 11.79
C LYS A 13 8.24 -18.25 12.26
N ILE A 14 7.51 -17.24 11.76
CA ILE A 14 7.73 -15.83 12.15
C ILE A 14 6.93 -15.43 13.41
N ASP A 15 5.76 -16.05 13.65
CA ASP A 15 5.12 -16.06 14.98
C ASP A 15 6.03 -16.67 16.06
N LYS A 16 7.10 -17.33 15.62
CA LYS A 16 8.11 -18.04 16.40
C LYS A 16 9.52 -17.45 16.23
N GLU A 17 9.69 -16.29 15.59
CA GLU A 17 11.02 -15.69 15.38
C GLU A 17 11.32 -14.58 16.39
N TYR A 18 12.55 -14.61 16.90
CA TYR A 18 13.05 -13.74 17.95
C TYR A 18 14.26 -12.95 17.46
N LEU A 19 14.27 -11.65 17.70
CA LEU A 19 15.36 -10.77 17.31
C LEU A 19 16.44 -10.82 18.38
N GLN A 20 17.66 -11.18 18.00
CA GLN A 20 18.83 -11.01 18.86
C GLN A 20 19.45 -9.64 18.60
N LEU A 21 19.27 -8.74 19.57
CA LEU A 21 19.77 -7.37 19.53
C LEU A 21 20.99 -7.23 20.42
N LYS A 22 22.00 -6.52 19.93
CA LYS A 22 23.09 -6.00 20.76
C LYS A 22 22.91 -4.50 20.97
N MET A 23 22.79 -4.12 22.23
CA MET A 23 22.64 -2.75 22.69
C MET A 23 23.95 -2.32 23.37
N THR A 24 24.64 -1.34 22.83
CA THR A 24 25.95 -0.89 23.32
C THR A 24 25.91 0.59 23.64
N LEU A 25 26.35 0.96 24.83
CA LEU A 25 26.49 2.36 25.21
C LEU A 25 27.75 2.95 24.56
N GLU A 26 27.58 3.98 23.73
CA GLU A 26 28.72 4.64 23.09
C GLU A 26 29.60 5.35 24.13
N ASN A 27 30.91 5.38 23.85
CA ASN A 27 31.91 6.10 24.64
C ASN A 27 31.93 5.71 26.13
N ALA A 28 31.75 4.43 26.44
CA ALA A 28 31.89 3.87 27.78
C ALA A 28 33.13 2.97 27.86
N HIS A 29 34.01 3.24 28.83
CA HIS A 29 35.21 2.46 29.10
C HIS A 29 35.29 2.12 30.59
N PRO A 30 35.25 0.84 30.99
CA PRO A 30 35.04 -0.37 30.17
C PRO A 30 33.65 -0.40 29.48
N PRO A 31 33.48 -1.18 28.40
CA PRO A 31 32.26 -1.16 27.59
C PRO A 31 31.04 -1.69 28.36
N ILE A 32 29.94 -0.94 28.30
CA ILE A 32 28.63 -1.29 28.85
C ILE A 32 27.72 -1.73 27.71
N TRP A 33 27.25 -2.98 27.73
CA TRP A 33 26.39 -3.53 26.68
C TRP A 33 25.46 -4.64 27.19
N ARG A 34 24.39 -4.89 26.45
CA ARG A 34 23.42 -5.97 26.66
C ARG A 34 23.12 -6.64 25.33
N ARG A 35 23.03 -7.98 25.33
CA ARG A 35 22.49 -8.77 24.23
C ARG A 35 21.13 -9.30 24.66
N VAL A 36 20.09 -8.86 23.98
CA VAL A 36 18.71 -9.12 24.35
C VAL A 36 18.03 -9.88 23.23
N VAL A 37 17.24 -10.88 23.58
CA VAL A 37 16.36 -11.59 22.67
C VAL A 37 14.95 -11.09 22.93
N ILE A 38 14.30 -10.56 21.89
CA ILE A 38 12.92 -10.06 21.95
C ILE A 38 12.06 -10.73 20.88
N PRO A 39 10.74 -10.85 21.06
CA PRO A 39 9.84 -11.25 19.99
C PRO A 39 9.96 -10.34 18.75
N GLY A 40 9.86 -10.91 17.56
CA GLY A 40 9.85 -10.16 16.29
C GLY A 40 8.72 -9.15 16.17
N THR A 41 7.67 -9.33 16.97
CA THR A 41 6.48 -8.48 17.05
C THR A 41 6.68 -7.21 17.89
N TYR A 42 7.77 -7.09 18.64
CA TYR A 42 7.98 -5.94 19.54
C TYR A 42 8.08 -4.61 18.79
N THR A 43 7.41 -3.60 19.34
CA THR A 43 7.41 -2.22 18.86
C THR A 43 8.60 -1.44 19.40
N LEU A 44 8.82 -0.21 18.91
CA LEU A 44 9.82 0.70 19.47
C LEU A 44 9.46 1.09 20.92
N ALA A 45 8.18 1.18 21.25
CA ALA A 45 7.71 1.39 22.62
C ALA A 45 8.03 0.19 23.52
N ASP A 46 7.80 -1.04 23.05
CA ASP A 46 8.19 -2.26 23.79
C ASP A 46 9.71 -2.31 23.97
N LEU A 47 10.46 -2.00 22.91
CA LEU A 47 11.92 -1.91 22.97
C LEU A 47 12.40 -0.88 23.99
N ARG A 48 11.70 0.25 24.14
CA ARG A 48 12.00 1.26 25.16
C ARG A 48 11.79 0.70 26.57
N ARG A 49 10.70 -0.01 26.83
CA ARG A 49 10.45 -0.71 28.11
C ARG A 49 11.53 -1.75 28.39
N VAL A 50 11.91 -2.54 27.38
CA VAL A 50 13.04 -3.49 27.46
C VAL A 50 14.33 -2.76 27.84
N ILE A 51 14.67 -1.65 27.17
CA ILE A 51 15.88 -0.86 27.46
C ILE A 51 15.89 -0.33 28.90
N GLN A 52 14.75 0.17 29.39
CA GLN A 52 14.62 0.63 30.77
C GLN A 52 14.91 -0.48 31.77
N ALA A 53 14.34 -1.66 31.55
CA ALA A 53 14.54 -2.81 32.43
C ALA A 53 15.98 -3.36 32.38
N VAL A 54 16.57 -3.53 31.19
CA VAL A 54 17.89 -4.18 31.06
C VAL A 54 19.08 -3.30 31.45
N PHE A 55 18.88 -1.98 31.50
CA PHE A 55 19.87 -1.02 31.98
C PHE A 55 19.52 -0.41 33.35
N ASP A 56 18.46 -0.90 34.01
CA ASP A 56 18.01 -0.46 35.35
C ASP A 56 17.87 1.07 35.44
N LEU A 57 17.13 1.64 34.48
CA LEU A 57 16.94 3.09 34.34
C LEU A 57 15.80 3.57 35.24
N THR A 58 16.01 4.66 35.99
CA THR A 58 15.08 5.19 37.01
C THR A 58 13.82 5.90 36.49
N SER A 59 13.40 5.66 35.24
CA SER A 59 12.42 6.40 34.40
C SER A 59 13.01 7.50 33.51
N PHE A 60 12.44 7.66 32.32
CA PHE A 60 12.63 8.85 31.47
C PHE A 60 11.61 9.88 31.99
N GLY A 61 12.07 10.92 32.71
CA GLY A 61 11.18 11.81 33.45
C GLY A 61 10.11 12.53 32.60
N PRO A 62 9.04 13.08 33.22
CA PRO A 62 7.81 13.57 32.57
C PRO A 62 7.93 14.90 31.82
N ALA A 63 9.13 15.39 31.50
CA ALA A 63 9.27 16.57 30.67
C ALA A 63 9.31 16.14 29.20
N GLU A 64 8.37 16.62 28.38
CA GLU A 64 8.27 16.37 26.92
C GLU A 64 9.59 16.61 26.15
N ASN A 65 10.54 17.36 26.75
CA ASN A 65 11.86 17.65 26.20
C ASN A 65 13.00 16.75 26.76
N ALA A 66 12.70 15.69 27.51
CA ALA A 66 13.67 14.77 28.10
C ALA A 66 13.55 13.31 27.59
N THR A 67 12.50 12.99 26.82
CA THR A 67 12.27 11.63 26.31
C THR A 67 13.33 11.24 25.28
N PRO A 68 14.07 10.14 25.48
CA PRO A 68 15.02 9.67 24.47
C PRO A 68 14.31 9.38 23.16
N LYS A 69 14.87 9.76 22.01
CA LYS A 69 14.28 9.49 20.70
C LYS A 69 15.07 8.43 19.96
N PHE A 70 14.36 7.53 19.29
CA PHE A 70 14.96 6.60 18.34
C PHE A 70 15.36 7.33 17.06
N HIS A 71 16.53 6.99 16.54
CA HIS A 71 17.06 7.50 15.28
C HIS A 71 17.56 6.35 14.44
N ARG A 72 17.31 6.43 13.13
CA ARG A 72 17.87 5.49 12.16
C ARG A 72 19.14 6.10 11.61
N ARG A 73 20.23 5.36 11.72
CA ARG A 73 21.50 5.74 11.13
C ARG A 73 21.73 4.88 9.90
N VAL A 74 21.81 5.52 8.74
CA VAL A 74 21.97 4.86 7.44
C VAL A 74 23.35 5.19 6.88
N LYS A 75 24.00 4.25 6.21
CA LYS A 75 25.23 4.56 5.44
C LYS A 75 24.85 5.32 4.18
N ALA A 76 25.28 6.58 4.07
CA ALA A 76 25.15 7.35 2.83
C ALA A 76 26.07 6.77 1.72
N PRO A 77 25.74 6.94 0.42
CA PRO A 77 26.57 6.49 -0.70
C PRO A 77 27.89 7.26 -0.89
N THR A 78 28.14 8.33 -0.14
CA THR A 78 29.34 9.17 -0.26
C THR A 78 30.43 8.79 0.75
N ALA A 79 31.69 9.04 0.37
CA ALA A 79 32.91 8.58 1.04
C ALA A 79 33.13 9.04 2.50
N THR A 80 32.25 9.86 3.09
CA THR A 80 32.49 10.54 4.38
C THR A 80 31.47 10.27 5.49
N GLY A 81 30.59 9.28 5.36
CA GLY A 81 30.02 8.61 6.53
C GLY A 81 28.54 8.85 6.85
N LEU A 82 28.09 8.06 7.80
CA LEU A 82 26.69 7.75 8.15
C LEU A 82 25.83 8.99 8.47
N THR A 83 24.66 9.11 7.85
CA THR A 83 23.61 10.09 8.21
C THR A 83 22.69 9.52 9.30
N SER A 84 22.11 10.37 10.15
CA SER A 84 21.21 9.98 11.25
C SER A 84 19.91 10.77 11.14
N GLU A 85 18.79 10.08 10.96
CA GLU A 85 17.44 10.67 10.89
C GLU A 85 16.65 10.34 12.17
N VAL A 86 15.77 11.24 12.60
CA VAL A 86 14.91 11.04 13.78
C VAL A 86 13.72 10.17 13.38
N LEU A 87 13.62 8.96 13.93
CA LEU A 87 12.51 8.05 13.61
C LEU A 87 11.21 8.48 14.26
N THR A 88 11.25 8.96 15.49
CA THR A 88 10.03 9.18 16.29
C THR A 88 9.19 10.37 15.82
N ALA A 89 9.75 11.24 14.96
CA ALA A 89 9.00 12.30 14.29
C ALA A 89 8.29 11.80 13.02
N LYS A 90 8.74 10.67 12.46
CA LYS A 90 8.25 10.07 11.20
C LYS A 90 7.50 8.75 11.40
N TYR A 91 7.66 8.12 12.57
CA TYR A 91 7.17 6.78 12.89
C TYR A 91 6.66 6.75 14.36
N PRO A 92 5.38 6.42 14.60
CA PRO A 92 4.84 6.28 15.96
C PRO A 92 5.49 5.09 16.66
N GLU A 93 5.98 5.28 17.90
CA GLU A 93 6.73 4.22 18.61
C GLU A 93 5.87 3.01 18.97
N ASP A 94 4.57 3.23 19.20
CA ASP A 94 3.62 2.20 19.63
C ASP A 94 3.17 1.28 18.50
N THR A 95 3.44 1.64 17.24
CA THR A 95 3.02 0.86 16.06
C THR A 95 4.19 0.42 15.17
N THR A 96 5.36 1.00 15.37
CA THR A 96 6.55 0.68 14.56
C THR A 96 7.31 -0.49 15.17
N THR A 97 7.37 -1.63 14.49
CA THR A 97 8.13 -2.79 14.96
C THR A 97 9.63 -2.56 14.87
N VAL A 98 10.40 -3.10 15.82
CA VAL A 98 11.86 -2.97 15.86
C VAL A 98 12.48 -3.48 14.55
N TYR A 99 12.03 -4.65 14.08
CA TYR A 99 12.55 -5.29 12.87
C TYR A 99 12.37 -4.42 11.62
N SER A 100 11.22 -3.75 11.46
CA SER A 100 10.94 -2.90 10.29
C SER A 100 12.01 -1.81 10.09
N VAL A 101 12.63 -1.35 11.18
CA VAL A 101 13.64 -0.29 11.17
C VAL A 101 15.07 -0.81 10.98
N ILE A 102 15.38 -2.02 11.47
CA ILE A 102 16.76 -2.54 11.60
C ILE A 102 17.06 -3.82 10.81
N HIS A 103 16.14 -4.28 9.96
CA HIS A 103 16.23 -5.54 9.21
C HIS A 103 17.50 -5.71 8.34
N ASP A 104 18.23 -4.63 8.03
CA ASP A 104 19.58 -4.69 7.45
C ASP A 104 20.60 -3.99 8.36
N SER A 105 21.25 -4.76 9.23
CA SER A 105 22.25 -4.23 10.18
C SER A 105 23.57 -3.76 9.53
N ARG A 106 23.81 -4.07 8.26
CA ARG A 106 24.99 -3.58 7.50
C ARG A 106 24.76 -2.18 6.94
N GLN A 107 23.50 -1.81 6.72
CA GLN A 107 23.09 -0.52 6.17
C GLN A 107 22.40 0.40 7.18
N ALA A 108 21.72 -0.14 8.19
CA ALA A 108 20.93 0.60 9.16
C ALA A 108 21.23 0.20 10.61
N GLN A 109 21.49 1.19 11.46
CA GLN A 109 21.60 1.03 12.91
C GLN A 109 20.54 1.88 13.61
N LEU A 110 20.03 1.40 14.74
CA LEU A 110 19.12 2.17 15.58
C LEU A 110 19.90 2.82 16.71
N LEU A 111 19.70 4.12 16.93
CA LEU A 111 20.28 4.86 18.03
C LEU A 111 19.17 5.41 18.92
N LEU A 112 19.26 5.16 20.23
CA LEU A 112 18.47 5.89 21.21
C LEU A 112 19.32 7.06 21.73
N LYS A 113 18.85 8.30 21.54
CA LYS A 113 19.53 9.53 21.99
C LYS A 113 18.66 10.31 22.97
N THR A 114 19.22 10.77 24.08
CA THR A 114 18.54 11.75 24.96
C THR A 114 18.89 13.18 24.56
N PRO A 115 17.92 14.12 24.61
CA PRO A 115 18.16 15.53 24.25
C PRO A 115 19.17 16.24 25.16
N ASN A 116 19.23 15.88 26.45
CA ASN A 116 19.88 16.70 27.48
C ASN A 116 21.12 16.09 28.15
N VAL A 117 21.61 14.93 27.69
CA VAL A 117 22.80 14.29 28.28
C VAL A 117 23.88 14.12 27.23
N LYS A 118 24.95 14.93 27.33
CA LYS A 118 26.17 14.72 26.53
C LYS A 118 26.65 13.27 26.76
N ASN A 119 26.74 12.49 25.67
CA ASN A 119 27.27 11.12 25.62
C ASN A 119 26.36 9.96 26.07
N TRP A 120 25.05 10.16 26.22
CA TRP A 120 24.12 9.05 26.40
C TRP A 120 23.51 8.62 25.05
N ARG A 121 24.23 7.73 24.36
CA ARG A 121 23.81 7.15 23.08
C ARG A 121 23.86 5.64 23.16
N LEU A 122 22.72 5.00 22.98
CA LEU A 122 22.62 3.56 22.94
C LEU A 122 22.51 3.11 21.49
N MET A 123 23.55 2.45 20.98
CA MET A 123 23.57 1.86 19.66
C MET A 123 22.95 0.46 19.73
N ILE A 124 21.95 0.21 18.89
CA ILE A 124 21.17 -1.02 18.83
C ILE A 124 21.39 -1.63 17.45
N THR A 125 21.89 -2.86 17.44
CA THR A 125 22.23 -3.59 16.22
C THR A 125 21.54 -4.94 16.23
N LEU A 126 20.88 -5.28 15.11
CA LEU A 126 20.39 -6.64 14.88
C LEU A 126 21.58 -7.55 14.57
N GLU A 127 21.85 -8.51 15.45
CA GLU A 127 22.92 -9.51 15.24
C GLU A 127 22.39 -10.74 14.53
N ASP A 128 21.18 -11.19 14.88
CA ASP A 128 20.59 -12.41 14.33
C ASP A 128 19.06 -12.43 14.45
N VAL A 129 18.41 -13.27 13.64
CA VAL A 129 16.99 -13.60 13.72
C VAL A 129 16.88 -15.10 14.06
N LEU A 130 16.44 -15.38 15.28
CA LEU A 130 16.42 -16.72 15.87
C LEU A 130 15.05 -17.37 15.71
N SER A 131 15.01 -18.67 15.37
CA SER A 131 13.76 -19.45 15.42
C SER A 131 13.41 -19.89 16.85
N ALA A 132 12.15 -20.25 17.12
CA ALA A 132 11.73 -20.78 18.42
C ALA A 132 12.50 -22.03 18.85
N ALA A 133 12.89 -22.88 17.91
CA ALA A 133 13.74 -24.03 18.21
C ALA A 133 15.12 -23.61 18.75
N ALA A 134 15.68 -22.49 18.29
CA ALA A 134 16.97 -21.99 18.73
C ALA A 134 16.96 -21.40 20.16
N ILE A 135 15.78 -21.20 20.74
CA ILE A 135 15.61 -20.67 22.10
C ILE A 135 14.73 -21.54 22.99
N ALA A 136 14.40 -22.77 22.57
CA ALA A 136 13.46 -23.65 23.28
C ALA A 136 13.90 -23.95 24.74
N ASP A 137 15.20 -24.05 24.98
CA ASP A 137 15.79 -24.29 26.31
C ASP A 137 16.10 -22.99 27.09
N ARG A 138 15.60 -21.85 26.60
CA ARG A 138 15.86 -20.53 27.21
C ARG A 138 14.59 -19.99 27.88
N PRO A 139 14.73 -18.99 28.77
CA PRO A 139 13.57 -18.30 29.35
C PRO A 139 12.66 -17.72 28.27
N THR A 140 11.38 -17.57 28.58
CA THR A 140 10.41 -16.91 27.68
C THR A 140 10.89 -15.48 27.36
N PRO A 141 11.02 -15.11 26.08
CA PRO A 141 11.36 -13.75 25.68
C PRO A 141 10.35 -12.73 26.19
N PRO A 142 10.82 -11.53 26.58
CA PRO A 142 12.15 -11.00 26.34
C PRO A 142 13.15 -11.39 27.43
N PHE A 143 14.40 -11.70 27.05
CA PHE A 143 15.47 -12.03 28.00
C PHE A 143 16.85 -11.51 27.56
N VAL A 144 17.71 -11.24 28.54
CA VAL A 144 19.12 -10.92 28.35
C VAL A 144 19.93 -12.21 28.24
N ASN A 145 20.57 -12.40 27.08
CA ASN A 145 21.45 -13.53 26.80
C ASN A 145 22.88 -13.28 27.31
N GLY A 146 23.33 -12.01 27.32
CA GLY A 146 24.63 -11.62 27.86
C GLY A 146 24.77 -10.11 28.04
N GLY A 147 25.81 -9.67 28.75
CA GLY A 147 26.07 -8.26 29.01
C GLY A 147 27.32 -8.04 29.85
N ARG A 148 27.67 -6.77 30.05
CA ARG A 148 28.83 -6.36 30.85
C ARG A 148 28.56 -5.03 31.55
N GLN A 149 29.11 -4.90 32.76
CA GLN A 149 29.13 -3.68 33.59
C GLN A 149 27.75 -3.16 34.02
N ALA A 150 27.73 -2.53 35.19
CA ALA A 150 26.57 -1.79 35.70
C ALA A 150 26.33 -0.53 34.86
N MET A 151 25.09 -0.05 34.84
CA MET A 151 24.76 1.26 34.31
C MET A 151 24.95 2.31 35.42
N PRO A 152 25.90 3.25 35.30
CA PRO A 152 26.21 4.16 36.40
C PRO A 152 25.12 5.22 36.61
N LYS A 153 25.01 5.73 37.84
CA LYS A 153 24.10 6.84 38.20
C LYS A 153 24.25 8.08 37.33
N THR A 154 25.48 8.40 36.95
CA THR A 154 25.79 9.53 36.04
C THR A 154 25.18 9.38 34.64
N ARG A 155 24.72 8.17 34.28
CA ARG A 155 24.06 7.86 33.01
C ARG A 155 22.62 7.36 33.20
N GLY A 156 22.00 7.63 34.36
CA GLY A 156 20.59 7.33 34.63
C GLY A 156 20.29 5.91 35.09
N GLY A 157 21.32 5.08 35.33
CA GLY A 157 21.15 3.77 35.97
C GLY A 157 21.18 3.87 37.50
N ARG A 158 20.83 2.80 38.22
CA ARG A 158 20.93 2.79 39.70
C ARG A 158 22.32 2.41 40.24
N ASP A 159 23.27 2.14 39.35
CA ASP A 159 24.61 1.61 39.67
C ASP A 159 24.59 0.22 40.33
N THR A 160 23.51 -0.54 40.07
CA THR A 160 23.36 -1.93 40.49
C THR A 160 24.36 -2.81 39.71
N PRO A 161 25.17 -3.66 40.38
CA PRO A 161 26.07 -4.59 39.72
C PRO A 161 25.35 -5.41 38.65
N TYR A 162 26.04 -5.70 37.54
CA TYR A 162 25.46 -6.52 36.48
C TYR A 162 25.17 -7.94 36.98
N ASP A 163 23.89 -8.25 37.14
CA ASP A 163 23.40 -9.58 37.45
C ASP A 163 22.34 -9.97 36.42
N ARG A 164 22.67 -10.93 35.55
CA ARG A 164 21.77 -11.40 34.48
C ARG A 164 20.47 -11.97 35.01
N LYS A 165 20.50 -12.66 36.16
CA LYS A 165 19.31 -13.31 36.73
C LYS A 165 18.35 -12.24 37.25
N GLN A 166 18.86 -11.26 38.00
CA GLN A 166 18.05 -10.14 38.49
C GLN A 166 17.49 -9.30 37.34
N ILE A 167 18.30 -9.04 36.31
CA ILE A 167 17.85 -8.29 35.12
C ILE A 167 16.73 -9.04 34.39
N ASN A 168 16.85 -10.36 34.19
CA ASN A 168 15.80 -11.14 33.54
C ASN A 168 14.51 -11.21 34.37
N GLN A 169 14.61 -11.23 35.70
CA GLN A 169 13.45 -11.13 36.58
C GLN A 169 12.76 -9.77 36.46
N ALA A 170 13.53 -8.67 36.49
CA ALA A 170 13.00 -7.32 36.32
C ALA A 170 12.38 -7.12 34.93
N LEU A 171 13.00 -7.66 33.89
CA LEU A 171 12.51 -7.61 32.52
C LEU A 171 11.21 -8.41 32.36
N SER A 172 11.12 -9.61 32.94
CA SER A 172 9.88 -10.40 32.93
C SER A 172 8.76 -9.69 33.68
N ALA A 173 9.06 -9.01 34.79
CA ALA A 173 8.07 -8.25 35.55
C ALA A 173 7.61 -6.98 34.80
N ALA A 174 8.54 -6.27 34.16
CA ALA A 174 8.25 -5.05 33.40
C ALA A 174 7.43 -5.31 32.13
N MET A 175 7.44 -6.55 31.63
CA MET A 175 6.77 -6.98 30.41
C MET A 175 5.62 -7.98 30.69
N ALA A 176 5.29 -8.19 31.97
CA ALA A 176 4.09 -8.93 32.33
C ALA A 176 2.86 -8.12 31.88
N PRO A 177 1.82 -8.77 31.33
CA PRO A 177 0.57 -8.08 31.00
C PRO A 177 -0.01 -7.46 32.27
N ASP A 178 -0.20 -6.15 32.27
CA ASP A 178 -0.96 -5.48 33.33
C ASP A 178 -2.38 -6.06 33.37
N ALA A 179 -2.94 -6.16 34.58
CA ALA A 179 -4.27 -6.73 34.86
C ALA A 179 -5.34 -6.27 33.84
N PRO A 180 -6.34 -7.11 33.52
CA PRO A 180 -7.29 -6.85 32.45
C PRO A 180 -8.01 -5.53 32.68
N VAL A 181 -7.73 -4.55 31.82
CA VAL A 181 -8.63 -3.41 31.66
C VAL A 181 -9.90 -3.97 31.05
N ALA A 182 -10.98 -3.95 31.82
CA ALA A 182 -12.31 -4.30 31.33
C ALA A 182 -12.59 -3.55 30.01
N PRO A 183 -13.24 -4.18 29.02
CA PRO A 183 -13.56 -3.54 27.76
C PRO A 183 -14.27 -2.22 28.04
N ALA A 184 -13.74 -1.13 27.47
CA ALA A 184 -14.39 0.17 27.56
C ALA A 184 -15.83 0.02 27.02
N ALA A 185 -16.80 0.38 27.85
CA ALA A 185 -18.20 0.37 27.46
C ALA A 185 -18.38 1.20 26.18
N LEU A 186 -19.10 0.61 25.21
CA LEU A 186 -19.53 1.29 23.99
C LEU A 186 -20.12 2.68 24.34
N PRO A 187 -19.81 3.73 23.57
CA PRO A 187 -20.46 5.02 23.75
C PRO A 187 -21.99 4.87 23.62
N PRO A 188 -22.78 5.66 24.36
CA PRO A 188 -24.24 5.56 24.34
C PRO A 188 -24.77 5.75 22.92
N LYS A 189 -25.65 4.83 22.52
CA LYS A 189 -26.34 4.74 21.23
C LYS A 189 -26.62 6.13 20.63
N THR A 190 -25.82 6.52 19.65
CA THR A 190 -26.18 7.59 18.72
C THR A 190 -27.48 7.20 18.01
N LYS A 191 -28.33 8.21 17.78
CA LYS A 191 -29.71 8.07 17.29
C LYS A 191 -29.83 7.07 16.11
N PRO A 192 -30.94 6.32 16.02
CA PRO A 192 -31.17 5.40 14.93
C PRO A 192 -30.96 6.09 13.58
N PHE A 193 -30.22 5.40 12.71
CA PHE A 193 -30.06 5.74 11.31
C PHE A 193 -31.45 6.01 10.71
N VAL A 194 -31.73 7.24 10.32
CA VAL A 194 -32.92 7.54 9.53
C VAL A 194 -32.69 6.87 8.18
N ARG A 195 -33.37 5.74 7.94
CA ARG A 195 -33.50 5.17 6.60
C ARG A 195 -33.96 6.31 5.70
N ARG A 196 -33.10 6.74 4.78
CA ARG A 196 -33.58 7.50 3.62
C ARG A 196 -34.62 6.61 2.96
N THR A 197 -35.82 7.13 2.77
CA THR A 197 -36.81 6.52 1.90
C THR A 197 -36.13 6.22 0.56
N PRO A 198 -36.31 5.01 -0.01
CA PRO A 198 -35.83 4.72 -1.34
C PRO A 198 -36.28 5.84 -2.28
N THR A 199 -35.35 6.37 -3.05
CA THR A 199 -35.70 7.14 -4.25
C THR A 199 -36.63 6.25 -5.06
N PRO A 200 -37.79 6.73 -5.54
CA PRO A 200 -38.72 5.90 -6.30
C PRO A 200 -37.97 5.25 -7.47
N GLU A 201 -38.09 3.93 -7.58
CA GLU A 201 -37.59 3.16 -8.70
C GLU A 201 -38.03 3.86 -9.98
N ARG A 202 -37.07 4.15 -10.88
CA ARG A 202 -37.44 4.42 -12.26
C ARG A 202 -38.12 3.16 -12.76
N ASP A 203 -39.35 3.27 -13.24
CA ASP A 203 -39.99 2.22 -14.03
C ASP A 203 -39.07 1.96 -15.24
N ILE A 204 -38.21 0.97 -15.13
CA ILE A 204 -37.45 0.43 -16.25
C ILE A 204 -38.42 -0.53 -16.93
N ASP A 205 -38.78 -0.24 -18.17
CA ASP A 205 -39.62 -1.14 -18.96
C ASP A 205 -38.84 -2.42 -19.24
N MET A 206 -39.14 -3.48 -18.49
CA MET A 206 -38.49 -4.79 -18.61
C MET A 206 -38.67 -5.41 -20.01
N ALA A 207 -39.64 -4.94 -20.80
CA ALA A 207 -39.79 -5.36 -22.19
C ALA A 207 -38.66 -4.85 -23.10
N GLU A 208 -38.04 -3.70 -22.79
CA GLU A 208 -36.90 -3.17 -23.55
C GLU A 208 -35.58 -3.91 -23.28
N LEU A 209 -35.47 -4.59 -22.12
CA LEU A 209 -34.26 -5.28 -21.66
C LEU A 209 -34.25 -6.80 -21.92
N ALA A 210 -35.40 -7.37 -22.25
CA ALA A 210 -35.54 -8.81 -22.51
C ALA A 210 -34.55 -9.36 -23.56
N PRO A 211 -34.37 -8.75 -24.76
CA PRO A 211 -33.47 -9.31 -25.76
C PRO A 211 -31.98 -9.23 -25.38
N GLN A 212 -31.57 -8.26 -24.57
CA GLN A 212 -30.20 -8.16 -24.06
C GLN A 212 -29.96 -9.18 -22.95
N MET A 213 -30.98 -9.47 -22.15
CA MET A 213 -30.88 -10.48 -21.09
C MET A 213 -30.85 -11.89 -21.65
N ASP A 214 -31.60 -12.16 -22.72
CA ASP A 214 -31.51 -13.43 -23.45
C ASP A 214 -30.13 -13.61 -24.11
N ALA A 215 -29.56 -12.55 -24.68
CA ALA A 215 -28.20 -12.57 -25.22
C ALA A 215 -27.15 -12.79 -24.11
N LEU A 216 -27.30 -12.16 -22.95
CA LEU A 216 -26.39 -12.34 -21.83
C LEU A 216 -26.48 -13.77 -21.27
N ASN A 217 -27.69 -14.31 -21.14
CA ASN A 217 -27.92 -15.69 -20.68
C ASN A 217 -27.38 -16.73 -21.67
N ALA A 218 -27.51 -16.50 -22.98
CA ALA A 218 -26.92 -17.36 -24.00
C ALA A 218 -25.38 -17.37 -23.90
N LEU A 219 -24.76 -16.21 -23.67
CA LEU A 219 -23.32 -16.08 -23.50
C LEU A 219 -22.84 -16.79 -22.22
N ILE A 220 -23.53 -16.59 -21.10
CA ILE A 220 -23.24 -17.26 -19.82
C ILE A 220 -23.38 -18.78 -19.93
N SER A 221 -24.34 -19.25 -20.74
CA SER A 221 -24.55 -20.67 -21.00
C SER A 221 -23.60 -21.25 -22.07
N GLY A 222 -22.57 -20.50 -22.49
CA GLY A 222 -21.57 -20.97 -23.45
C GLY A 222 -22.05 -21.04 -24.91
N GLN A 223 -23.19 -20.43 -25.24
CA GLN A 223 -23.70 -20.39 -26.61
C GLN A 223 -23.13 -19.19 -27.38
N SER A 224 -22.80 -19.41 -28.65
CA SER A 224 -22.36 -18.36 -29.56
C SER A 224 -23.51 -17.41 -29.87
N LEU A 225 -23.29 -16.10 -29.68
CA LEU A 225 -24.31 -15.09 -30.02
C LEU A 225 -24.44 -14.93 -31.53
N THR A 226 -25.68 -14.69 -31.99
CA THR A 226 -25.88 -14.22 -33.37
C THR A 226 -25.32 -12.81 -33.52
N LYS A 227 -25.07 -12.39 -34.76
CA LYS A 227 -24.57 -11.05 -35.06
C LYS A 227 -25.48 -9.95 -34.50
N GLU A 228 -26.81 -10.11 -34.62
CA GLU A 228 -27.76 -9.13 -34.07
C GLU A 228 -27.78 -9.11 -32.53
N GLN A 229 -27.61 -10.26 -31.87
CA GLN A 229 -27.52 -10.34 -30.41
C GLN A 229 -26.23 -9.69 -29.89
N SER A 230 -25.12 -9.93 -30.57
CA SER A 230 -23.82 -9.33 -30.25
C SER A 230 -23.84 -7.81 -30.43
N GLU A 231 -24.41 -7.31 -31.54
CA GLU A 231 -24.55 -5.87 -31.79
C GLU A 231 -25.50 -5.19 -30.81
N SER A 232 -26.62 -5.84 -30.45
CA SER A 232 -27.56 -5.33 -29.45
C SER A 232 -26.95 -5.24 -28.05
N LEU A 233 -26.22 -6.29 -27.62
CA LEU A 233 -25.53 -6.32 -26.34
C LEU A 233 -24.37 -5.32 -26.29
N ALA A 234 -23.58 -5.23 -27.36
CA ALA A 234 -22.52 -4.23 -27.49
C ALA A 234 -23.08 -2.81 -27.42
N ASN A 235 -24.17 -2.52 -28.13
CA ASN A 235 -24.81 -1.22 -28.08
C ASN A 235 -25.37 -0.91 -26.69
N PHE A 236 -25.92 -1.91 -25.97
CA PHE A 236 -26.40 -1.76 -24.61
C PHE A 236 -25.26 -1.45 -23.62
N LEU A 237 -24.17 -2.21 -23.67
CA LEU A 237 -22.97 -1.98 -22.85
C LEU A 237 -22.30 -0.64 -23.17
N ASN A 238 -22.38 -0.21 -24.44
CA ASN A 238 -21.83 1.05 -24.91
C ASN A 238 -22.78 2.24 -24.77
N ARG A 239 -23.97 2.11 -24.15
CA ARG A 239 -24.80 3.26 -23.77
C ARG A 239 -24.17 4.00 -22.59
N HIS A 240 -23.07 4.69 -22.85
CA HIS A 240 -22.88 6.02 -22.29
C HIS A 240 -23.68 6.98 -23.18
N ASP A 241 -24.43 7.90 -22.59
CA ASP A 241 -25.17 8.93 -23.33
C ASP A 241 -24.26 9.62 -24.37
N GLY A 242 -24.43 9.25 -25.65
CA GLY A 242 -23.61 9.77 -26.75
C GLY A 242 -23.77 8.92 -28.00
N GLY A 243 -24.29 9.53 -29.07
CA GLY A 243 -24.64 8.85 -30.32
C GLY A 243 -23.47 8.21 -31.07
N ALA A 244 -23.83 7.47 -32.13
CA ALA A 244 -22.95 6.73 -33.03
C ALA A 244 -21.67 7.49 -33.39
N ALA A 245 -20.54 6.78 -33.36
CA ALA A 245 -19.22 7.29 -33.66
C ALA A 245 -19.14 7.89 -35.08
N GLU A 246 -19.30 9.21 -35.18
CA GLU A 246 -18.78 9.99 -36.30
C GLU A 246 -17.25 10.02 -36.26
N LYS A 247 -16.63 10.11 -37.43
CA LYS A 247 -15.19 10.39 -37.60
C LYS A 247 -14.76 11.50 -36.63
N PRO A 248 -13.63 11.37 -35.90
CA PRO A 248 -13.25 12.37 -34.92
C PRO A 248 -13.10 13.72 -35.63
N ALA A 249 -13.99 14.65 -35.29
CA ALA A 249 -13.83 16.05 -35.63
C ALA A 249 -12.47 16.52 -35.08
N GLU A 250 -11.76 17.33 -35.84
CA GLU A 250 -10.53 17.98 -35.37
C GLU A 250 -10.88 18.68 -34.05
N ALA A 251 -10.18 18.32 -32.96
CA ALA A 251 -10.54 18.78 -31.63
C ALA A 251 -10.62 20.32 -31.62
N PRO A 252 -11.65 20.91 -31.00
CA PRO A 252 -11.80 22.36 -30.97
C PRO A 252 -10.53 22.97 -30.36
N ARG A 253 -9.87 23.85 -31.13
CA ARG A 253 -8.65 24.52 -30.69
C ARG A 253 -8.94 25.40 -29.48
N VAL A 254 -8.06 25.32 -28.48
CA VAL A 254 -8.13 26.16 -27.29
C VAL A 254 -7.35 27.45 -27.54
N ASP A 255 -7.96 28.60 -27.27
CA ASP A 255 -7.31 29.89 -27.47
C ASP A 255 -6.36 30.25 -26.30
N GLN A 256 -5.52 31.27 -26.49
CA GLN A 256 -4.54 31.65 -25.48
C GLN A 256 -5.18 32.22 -24.21
N GLN A 257 -6.35 32.85 -24.33
CA GLN A 257 -7.04 33.44 -23.18
C GLN A 257 -7.57 32.35 -22.25
N ASP A 258 -8.11 31.28 -22.82
CA ASP A 258 -8.54 30.09 -22.08
C ASP A 258 -7.36 29.35 -21.43
N ILE A 259 -6.21 29.30 -22.11
CA ILE A 259 -4.97 28.73 -21.54
C ILE A 259 -4.50 29.55 -20.34
N ASP A 260 -4.44 30.87 -20.48
CA ASP A 260 -3.98 31.78 -19.42
C ASP A 260 -4.93 31.71 -18.22
N PHE A 261 -6.25 31.66 -18.47
CA PHE A 261 -7.26 31.42 -17.46
C PHE A 261 -7.01 30.08 -16.75
N ALA A 262 -6.88 28.99 -17.50
CA ALA A 262 -6.74 27.66 -16.92
C ALA A 262 -5.45 27.50 -16.08
N VAL A 263 -4.33 28.04 -16.56
CA VAL A 263 -3.05 28.01 -15.81
C VAL A 263 -3.16 28.80 -14.49
N SER A 264 -3.81 29.96 -14.51
CA SER A 264 -3.98 30.81 -13.33
C SER A 264 -5.02 30.27 -12.33
N HIS A 265 -5.98 29.47 -12.79
CA HIS A 265 -7.08 28.94 -11.99
C HIS A 265 -6.92 27.46 -11.60
N LEU A 266 -5.80 26.82 -11.95
CA LEU A 266 -5.48 25.47 -11.48
C LEU A 266 -5.35 25.43 -9.95
N GLY A 267 -6.09 24.57 -9.26
CA GLY A 267 -6.01 24.43 -7.80
C GLY A 267 -6.57 25.59 -6.98
N VAL A 268 -7.39 26.48 -7.56
CA VAL A 268 -8.08 27.54 -6.80
C VAL A 268 -9.22 26.97 -5.96
N ARG A 269 -9.68 27.77 -4.98
CA ARG A 269 -10.79 27.39 -4.08
C ARG A 269 -12.14 27.28 -4.81
N ALA A 270 -12.36 28.12 -5.82
CA ALA A 270 -13.60 28.12 -6.59
C ALA A 270 -13.69 26.85 -7.45
N THR A 271 -14.65 25.98 -7.12
CA THR A 271 -14.82 24.66 -7.71
C THR A 271 -15.08 24.69 -9.22
N GLU A 272 -15.94 25.59 -9.68
CA GLU A 272 -16.30 25.68 -11.11
C GLU A 272 -15.11 26.15 -11.95
N ASP A 273 -14.41 27.19 -11.49
CA ASP A 273 -13.20 27.71 -12.15
C ASP A 273 -12.10 26.64 -12.22
N ARG A 274 -11.92 25.88 -11.14
CA ARG A 274 -10.99 24.74 -11.11
C ARG A 274 -11.35 23.66 -12.12
N ALA A 275 -12.62 23.28 -12.19
CA ALA A 275 -13.10 22.25 -13.11
C ALA A 275 -12.88 22.66 -14.57
N THR A 276 -13.25 23.91 -14.90
CA THR A 276 -13.00 24.50 -16.21
C THR A 276 -11.51 24.51 -16.51
N ALA A 277 -10.67 24.95 -15.58
CA ALA A 277 -9.22 24.96 -15.75
C ALA A 277 -8.64 23.57 -16.06
N VAL A 278 -9.01 22.55 -15.27
CA VAL A 278 -8.55 21.17 -15.51
C VAL A 278 -9.02 20.67 -16.87
N ASN A 279 -10.30 20.83 -17.21
CA ASN A 279 -10.85 20.38 -18.49
C ASN A 279 -10.18 21.06 -19.68
N THR A 280 -9.99 22.38 -19.64
CA THR A 280 -9.29 23.13 -20.69
C THR A 280 -7.86 22.63 -20.88
N LEU A 281 -7.13 22.35 -19.79
CA LEU A 281 -5.76 21.84 -19.88
C LEU A 281 -5.72 20.40 -20.40
N ILE A 282 -6.66 19.54 -20.01
CA ILE A 282 -6.76 18.16 -20.53
C ILE A 282 -7.13 18.15 -22.00
N GLN A 283 -8.14 18.93 -22.41
CA GLN A 283 -8.50 19.10 -23.83
C GLN A 283 -7.30 19.61 -24.64
N GLY A 284 -6.53 20.53 -24.07
CA GLY A 284 -5.31 21.05 -24.67
C GLY A 284 -4.23 19.99 -24.89
N PHE A 285 -3.84 19.28 -23.83
CA PHE A 285 -2.71 18.34 -23.86
C PHE A 285 -3.06 16.96 -24.42
N ALA A 286 -4.16 16.36 -23.98
CA ALA A 286 -4.51 14.97 -24.28
C ALA A 286 -5.38 14.84 -25.55
N ASP A 287 -6.32 15.77 -25.76
CA ASP A 287 -7.26 15.70 -26.88
C ASP A 287 -6.75 16.43 -28.14
N GLY A 288 -5.55 17.03 -28.07
CA GLY A 288 -4.93 17.72 -29.21
C GLY A 288 -5.44 19.14 -29.45
N GLY A 289 -6.07 19.77 -28.46
CA GLY A 289 -6.57 21.15 -28.56
C GLY A 289 -5.47 22.23 -28.59
N PHE A 290 -4.25 21.91 -28.18
CA PHE A 290 -3.08 22.81 -28.21
C PHE A 290 -2.21 22.61 -29.45
N THR A 291 -1.61 23.70 -29.93
CA THR A 291 -0.45 23.65 -30.84
C THR A 291 0.82 23.23 -30.08
N ASP A 292 1.82 22.69 -30.79
CA ASP A 292 3.12 22.32 -30.18
C ASP A 292 3.77 23.46 -29.37
N ALA A 293 3.63 24.70 -29.84
CA ALA A 293 4.16 25.87 -29.16
C ALA A 293 3.41 26.15 -27.85
N GLN A 294 2.08 26.03 -27.85
CA GLN A 294 1.25 26.13 -26.65
C GLN A 294 1.59 25.00 -25.67
N SER A 295 1.65 23.74 -26.12
CA SER A 295 1.99 22.60 -25.26
C SER A 295 3.35 22.80 -24.56
N LYS A 296 4.38 23.26 -25.29
CA LYS A 296 5.71 23.55 -24.73
C LYS A 296 5.68 24.69 -23.70
N ALA A 297 5.03 25.80 -24.04
CA ALA A 297 4.98 26.97 -23.17
C ALA A 297 4.17 26.68 -21.90
N THR A 298 2.97 26.11 -22.05
CA THR A 298 2.07 25.78 -20.94
C THR A 298 2.70 24.73 -20.01
N ALA A 299 3.31 23.67 -20.54
CA ALA A 299 4.00 22.68 -19.72
C ALA A 299 5.17 23.29 -18.93
N ALA A 300 5.95 24.20 -19.53
CA ALA A 300 7.04 24.87 -18.85
C ALA A 300 6.55 25.77 -17.70
N VAL A 301 5.41 26.47 -17.87
CA VAL A 301 4.81 27.29 -16.81
C VAL A 301 4.29 26.41 -15.67
N LEU A 302 3.53 25.36 -15.98
CA LEU A 302 2.97 24.46 -14.98
C LEU A 302 4.04 23.69 -14.20
N MET A 303 5.12 23.26 -14.85
CA MET A 303 6.25 22.61 -14.17
C MET A 303 7.05 23.58 -13.28
N LYS A 304 7.06 24.88 -13.60
CA LYS A 304 7.73 25.89 -12.78
C LYS A 304 6.96 26.21 -11.50
N ASP A 305 5.63 26.29 -11.60
CA ASP A 305 4.75 26.59 -10.45
C ASP A 305 4.48 25.36 -9.57
N ASN A 306 4.48 24.16 -10.16
CA ASN A 306 4.34 22.84 -9.55
C ASN A 306 3.60 22.79 -8.20
N LYS A 307 2.27 22.72 -8.25
CA LYS A 307 1.42 22.58 -7.07
C LYS A 307 1.25 21.12 -6.60
N LEU A 308 1.93 20.15 -7.24
CA LEU A 308 1.79 18.71 -6.93
C LEU A 308 2.15 18.37 -5.47
N PHE A 309 3.10 19.10 -4.88
CA PHE A 309 3.56 18.88 -3.51
C PHE A 309 3.09 19.96 -2.54
N LEU A 310 2.09 20.76 -2.93
CA LEU A 310 1.62 21.89 -2.14
C LEU A 310 1.10 21.41 -0.77
N ASP A 311 1.79 21.85 0.30
CA ASP A 311 1.48 21.52 1.69
C ASP A 311 1.30 20.01 1.96
N ILE A 312 2.02 19.15 1.23
CA ILE A 312 1.88 17.70 1.35
C ILE A 312 2.25 17.14 2.73
N ASP A 313 3.16 17.82 3.45
CA ASP A 313 3.60 17.45 4.81
C ASP A 313 2.72 18.03 5.92
N LYS A 314 1.74 18.87 5.59
CA LYS A 314 0.85 19.48 6.57
C LYS A 314 -0.45 18.69 6.62
N LEU A 315 -1.00 18.49 7.82
CA LEU A 315 -2.40 18.14 7.97
C LEU A 315 -3.20 19.25 7.25
N PRO A 316 -4.00 18.93 6.23
CA PRO A 316 -4.70 19.92 5.45
C PRO A 316 -5.78 20.53 6.34
N ASP A 317 -5.48 21.69 6.92
CA ASP A 317 -6.49 22.53 7.55
C ASP A 317 -7.46 23.12 6.49
N GLU A 318 -7.15 22.97 5.19
CA GLU A 318 -7.93 23.56 4.09
C GLU A 318 -8.01 22.66 2.84
N ASP A 319 -9.24 22.36 2.37
CA ASP A 319 -9.56 21.53 1.19
C ASP A 319 -8.84 21.91 -0.11
N HIS A 320 -8.37 23.15 -0.21
CA HIS A 320 -7.83 23.70 -1.46
C HIS A 320 -6.46 23.15 -1.85
N SER A 321 -5.57 22.86 -0.88
CA SER A 321 -4.25 22.27 -1.19
C SER A 321 -4.41 20.85 -1.72
N LEU A 322 -5.36 20.07 -1.16
CA LEU A 322 -5.70 18.74 -1.65
C LEU A 322 -6.20 18.77 -3.11
N ALA A 323 -7.16 19.67 -3.39
CA ALA A 323 -7.67 19.84 -4.75
C ALA A 323 -6.55 20.27 -5.72
N ALA A 324 -5.69 21.22 -5.33
CA ALA A 324 -4.58 21.66 -6.17
C ALA A 324 -3.59 20.54 -6.50
N ARG A 325 -3.28 19.65 -5.54
CA ARG A 325 -2.43 18.48 -5.79
C ARG A 325 -3.09 17.50 -6.77
N GLY A 326 -4.37 17.19 -6.54
CA GLY A 326 -5.16 16.32 -7.40
C GLY A 326 -5.29 16.84 -8.84
N ASP A 327 -5.62 18.12 -9.02
CA ASP A 327 -5.71 18.77 -10.33
C ASP A 327 -4.36 18.73 -11.05
N THR A 328 -3.29 19.06 -10.34
CA THR A 328 -1.94 19.09 -10.92
C THR A 328 -1.52 17.70 -11.36
N ALA A 329 -1.80 16.66 -10.57
CA ALA A 329 -1.56 15.28 -10.95
C ALA A 329 -2.33 14.89 -12.22
N THR A 330 -3.62 15.24 -12.29
CA THR A 330 -4.47 14.99 -13.48
C THR A 330 -3.92 15.69 -14.71
N VAL A 331 -3.58 16.98 -14.62
CA VAL A 331 -3.00 17.74 -15.74
C VAL A 331 -1.65 17.17 -16.15
N TYR A 332 -0.78 16.79 -15.21
CA TYR A 332 0.50 16.17 -15.54
C TYR A 332 0.35 14.79 -16.20
N ALA A 333 -0.69 14.02 -15.85
CA ALA A 333 -1.05 12.82 -16.60
C ALA A 333 -1.41 13.17 -18.05
N GLY A 334 -2.26 14.18 -18.26
CA GLY A 334 -2.62 14.67 -19.60
C GLY A 334 -1.42 15.17 -20.41
N ILE A 335 -0.47 15.87 -19.78
CA ILE A 335 0.80 16.29 -20.41
C ILE A 335 1.57 15.08 -20.93
N LEU A 336 1.71 14.02 -20.11
CA LEU A 336 2.45 12.82 -20.51
C LEU A 336 1.72 12.05 -21.63
N VAL A 337 0.39 11.92 -21.55
CA VAL A 337 -0.41 11.32 -22.63
C VAL A 337 -0.23 12.10 -23.93
N GLY A 338 -0.31 13.44 -23.89
CA GLY A 338 -0.02 14.29 -25.03
C GLY A 338 1.39 14.09 -25.59
N ASP A 339 2.41 14.01 -24.73
CA ASP A 339 3.81 13.81 -25.15
C ASP A 339 4.05 12.42 -25.77
N MET A 340 3.28 11.41 -25.36
CA MET A 340 3.27 10.08 -26.00
C MET A 340 2.72 10.12 -27.43
N MET A 341 1.69 10.94 -27.67
CA MET A 341 1.05 11.06 -28.98
C MET A 341 1.84 11.95 -29.93
N SER A 342 2.33 13.09 -29.44
CA SER A 342 3.18 14.03 -30.17
C SER A 342 4.22 14.59 -29.23
N THR A 343 5.49 14.19 -29.40
CA THR A 343 6.55 14.56 -28.47
C THR A 343 6.84 16.07 -28.51
N PHE A 344 6.58 16.76 -27.40
CA PHE A 344 6.82 18.20 -27.23
C PHE A 344 7.71 18.51 -26.02
N LEU A 345 7.82 17.62 -25.04
CA LEU A 345 8.70 17.76 -23.89
C LEU A 345 10.15 17.46 -24.24
N THR A 346 11.06 18.12 -23.52
CA THR A 346 12.48 17.72 -23.50
C THR A 346 12.68 16.47 -22.64
N ALA A 347 13.75 15.71 -22.89
CA ALA A 347 14.10 14.55 -22.07
C ALA A 347 14.25 14.87 -20.58
N LYS A 348 14.76 16.07 -20.24
CA LYS A 348 14.86 16.54 -18.86
C LYS A 348 13.48 16.76 -18.23
N GLN A 349 12.55 17.35 -18.96
CA GLN A 349 11.18 17.55 -18.48
C GLN A 349 10.46 16.22 -18.28
N ARG A 350 10.54 15.30 -19.26
CA ARG A 350 10.00 13.93 -19.11
C ARG A 350 10.52 13.23 -17.87
N HIS A 351 11.84 13.19 -17.70
CA HIS A 351 12.44 12.52 -16.54
C HIS A 351 12.01 13.15 -15.21
N THR A 352 11.83 14.47 -15.19
CA THR A 352 11.31 15.19 -14.01
C THR A 352 9.88 14.76 -13.69
N LEU A 353 9.01 14.69 -14.69
CA LEU A 353 7.62 14.22 -14.51
C LEU A 353 7.56 12.75 -14.06
N PHE A 354 8.38 11.87 -14.63
CA PHE A 354 8.48 10.47 -14.20
C PHE A 354 8.86 10.33 -12.72
N GLN A 355 9.87 11.12 -12.29
CA GLN A 355 10.29 11.13 -10.89
C GLN A 355 9.19 11.69 -9.99
N TRP A 356 8.57 12.81 -10.37
CA TRP A 356 7.47 13.40 -9.61
C TRP A 356 6.27 12.48 -9.47
N ALA A 357 5.90 11.72 -10.52
CA ALA A 357 4.79 10.77 -10.44
C ALA A 357 5.04 9.71 -9.36
N THR A 358 6.27 9.18 -9.29
CA THR A 358 6.68 8.19 -8.28
C THR A 358 6.78 8.81 -6.89
N ASP A 359 7.38 9.99 -6.77
CA ASP A 359 7.58 10.65 -5.48
C ASP A 359 6.27 11.16 -4.88
N TYR A 360 5.33 11.60 -5.72
CA TYR A 360 4.03 12.12 -5.28
C TYR A 360 3.17 11.02 -4.65
N VAL A 361 2.93 9.91 -5.36
CA VAL A 361 2.12 8.81 -4.82
C VAL A 361 2.76 8.15 -3.60
N ARG A 362 4.08 8.26 -3.43
CA ARG A 362 4.80 7.80 -2.23
C ARG A 362 4.67 8.75 -1.05
N GLN A 363 4.32 10.01 -1.26
CA GLN A 363 4.20 11.03 -0.22
C GLN A 363 2.74 11.32 0.13
N GLU A 364 1.84 11.27 -0.85
CA GLU A 364 0.41 11.51 -0.61
C GLU A 364 -0.16 10.42 0.29
N ASN A 365 -0.82 10.85 1.35
CA ASN A 365 -1.39 10.01 2.39
C ASN A 365 -2.81 10.44 2.79
N HIS A 366 -3.34 11.49 2.16
CA HIS A 366 -4.71 11.95 2.37
C HIS A 366 -5.66 11.28 1.38
N LEU A 367 -6.72 10.70 1.92
CA LEU A 367 -7.75 10.00 1.15
C LEU A 367 -9.05 10.79 1.07
N ALA A 368 -9.04 12.07 1.43
CA ALA A 368 -10.22 12.92 1.33
C ALA A 368 -10.64 13.06 -0.15
N ILE A 369 -11.94 12.92 -0.40
CA ILE A 369 -12.52 13.11 -1.73
C ILE A 369 -12.40 14.58 -2.09
N THR A 370 -11.78 14.85 -3.23
CA THR A 370 -11.74 16.16 -3.88
C THR A 370 -12.94 16.30 -4.82
N PHE A 371 -13.48 17.51 -4.88
CA PHE A 371 -14.58 17.86 -5.79
C PHE A 371 -14.04 18.81 -6.88
N PRO A 372 -14.60 18.88 -8.09
CA PRO A 372 -15.55 17.96 -8.70
C PRO A 372 -14.85 16.69 -9.19
N GLY A 373 -15.47 15.53 -9.01
CA GLY A 373 -14.93 14.28 -9.56
C GLY A 373 -15.07 13.06 -8.67
N ASN A 374 -15.44 13.20 -7.39
CA ASN A 374 -15.50 12.09 -6.44
C ASN A 374 -14.20 11.26 -6.36
N LEU A 375 -13.03 11.91 -6.55
CA LEU A 375 -11.72 11.26 -6.55
C LEU A 375 -10.83 11.84 -5.45
N THR A 376 -9.92 11.03 -4.92
CA THR A 376 -8.91 11.48 -3.97
C THR A 376 -7.70 12.06 -4.71
N ALA A 377 -6.90 12.87 -4.00
CA ALA A 377 -5.65 13.37 -4.56
C ALA A 377 -4.65 12.24 -4.90
N LEU A 378 -4.72 11.13 -4.15
CA LEU A 378 -3.94 9.91 -4.41
C LEU A 378 -4.40 9.18 -5.68
N ALA A 379 -5.71 9.06 -5.90
CA ALA A 379 -6.27 8.48 -7.13
C ALA A 379 -5.79 9.24 -8.38
N CYS A 380 -5.85 10.57 -8.36
CA CYS A 380 -5.29 11.40 -9.43
C CYS A 380 -3.77 11.17 -9.60
N GLY A 381 -3.05 10.99 -8.49
CA GLY A 381 -1.64 10.62 -8.48
C GLY A 381 -1.33 9.28 -9.14
N LEU A 382 -2.17 8.27 -8.89
CA LEU A 382 -2.02 6.95 -9.49
C LEU A 382 -2.26 6.99 -11.00
N ARG A 383 -3.16 7.84 -11.49
CA ARG A 383 -3.32 8.09 -12.93
C ARG A 383 -2.12 8.81 -13.53
N PHE A 384 -1.51 9.73 -12.79
CA PHE A 384 -0.25 10.34 -13.20
C PHE A 384 0.89 9.32 -13.25
N LEU A 385 0.99 8.43 -12.26
CA LEU A 385 1.92 7.31 -12.27
C LEU A 385 1.68 6.37 -13.45
N TYR A 386 0.42 6.04 -13.75
CA TYR A 386 0.04 5.25 -14.91
C TYR A 386 0.57 5.87 -16.22
N ALA A 387 0.27 7.15 -16.46
CA ALA A 387 0.76 7.86 -17.65
C ALA A 387 2.30 7.88 -17.71
N ALA A 388 2.98 7.99 -16.56
CA ALA A 388 4.44 7.92 -16.49
C ALA A 388 4.99 6.55 -16.87
N VAL A 389 4.51 5.46 -16.25
CA VAL A 389 5.08 4.12 -16.47
C VAL A 389 4.75 3.54 -17.85
N MET A 390 3.66 4.01 -18.47
CA MET A 390 3.27 3.63 -19.84
C MET A 390 3.95 4.47 -20.93
N HIS A 391 4.65 5.54 -20.55
CA HIS A 391 5.35 6.38 -21.52
C HIS A 391 6.53 5.62 -22.16
N PRO A 392 6.72 5.64 -23.51
CA PRO A 392 7.76 4.85 -24.19
C PRO A 392 9.19 5.13 -23.70
N ASP A 393 9.48 6.38 -23.35
CA ASP A 393 10.76 6.81 -22.78
C ASP A 393 10.93 6.52 -21.27
N TYR A 394 9.98 5.87 -20.60
CA TYR A 394 10.09 5.57 -19.17
C TYR A 394 11.24 4.60 -18.89
N PRO A 395 12.19 4.91 -17.99
CA PRO A 395 13.36 4.07 -17.79
C PRO A 395 13.01 2.68 -17.23
N PRO A 396 13.32 1.56 -17.92
CA PRO A 396 12.98 0.21 -17.45
C PRO A 396 13.59 -0.15 -16.08
N LYS A 397 14.73 0.44 -15.74
CA LYS A 397 15.37 0.25 -14.43
C LYS A 397 14.58 0.85 -13.28
N VAL A 398 13.81 1.92 -13.54
CA VAL A 398 12.98 2.60 -12.54
C VAL A 398 11.65 1.87 -12.35
N LEU A 399 11.16 1.16 -13.37
CA LEU A 399 9.98 0.29 -13.27
C LEU A 399 10.08 -0.75 -12.15
N GLY A 400 11.30 -1.21 -11.83
CA GLY A 400 11.55 -2.12 -10.71
C GLY A 400 11.20 -1.54 -9.33
N GLN A 401 11.01 -0.22 -9.21
CA GLN A 401 10.60 0.46 -7.97
C GLN A 401 9.08 0.45 -7.74
N LEU A 402 8.30 -0.05 -8.71
CA LEU A 402 6.84 -0.05 -8.63
C LEU A 402 6.32 -0.87 -7.43
N LYS A 403 6.97 -2.01 -7.14
CA LYS A 403 6.73 -2.80 -5.93
C LYS A 403 6.81 -1.95 -4.66
N ASP A 404 7.94 -1.26 -4.48
CA ASP A 404 8.19 -0.46 -3.28
C ASP A 404 7.22 0.74 -3.22
N THR A 405 6.82 1.25 -4.37
CA THR A 405 5.84 2.35 -4.50
C THR A 405 4.47 1.90 -4.00
N PHE A 406 3.94 0.79 -4.50
CA PHE A 406 2.66 0.24 -4.05
C PHE A 406 2.67 -0.13 -2.57
N LEU A 407 3.77 -0.72 -2.10
CA LEU A 407 3.90 -1.01 -0.69
C LEU A 407 3.87 0.25 0.18
N ILE A 408 4.55 1.33 -0.22
CA ILE A 408 4.51 2.61 0.51
C ILE A 408 3.10 3.18 0.54
N ILE A 409 2.38 3.18 -0.58
CA ILE A 409 0.98 3.62 -0.65
C ILE A 409 0.13 2.85 0.36
N LEU A 410 0.20 1.52 0.33
CA LEU A 410 -0.53 0.67 1.26
C LEU A 410 -0.11 0.94 2.72
N TRP A 411 1.17 1.17 3.00
CA TRP A 411 1.61 1.44 4.37
C TRP A 411 1.20 2.82 4.90
N HIS A 412 0.96 3.78 4.01
CA HIS A 412 0.38 5.07 4.38
C HIS A 412 -1.10 4.98 4.72
N LEU A 413 -1.79 3.95 4.23
CA LEU A 413 -3.21 3.73 4.46
C LEU A 413 -3.55 3.68 5.97
N GLN A 414 -4.24 4.73 6.45
CA GLN A 414 -4.84 4.81 7.79
C GLN A 414 -6.36 4.61 7.75
N ASP A 415 -7.00 4.94 6.62
CA ASP A 415 -8.42 4.78 6.35
C ASP A 415 -8.62 3.97 5.07
N PRO A 416 -9.78 3.34 4.83
CA PRO A 416 -10.04 2.66 3.57
C PRO A 416 -9.90 3.63 2.39
N PHE A 417 -9.45 3.11 1.23
CA PHE A 417 -9.58 3.85 -0.02
C PHE A 417 -11.03 4.29 -0.25
N LEU A 418 -11.19 5.51 -0.75
CA LEU A 418 -12.50 6.15 -0.98
C LEU A 418 -12.79 6.37 -2.47
N GLY A 419 -11.78 6.27 -3.34
CA GLY A 419 -11.90 6.40 -4.79
C GLY A 419 -11.59 5.08 -5.50
N ASP A 420 -10.92 5.20 -6.65
CA ASP A 420 -10.53 4.10 -7.54
C ASP A 420 -9.03 3.75 -7.40
N GLU A 421 -8.43 3.97 -6.23
CA GLU A 421 -6.98 3.77 -6.04
C GLU A 421 -6.57 2.30 -6.24
N ALA A 422 -7.35 1.36 -5.71
CA ALA A 422 -7.06 -0.07 -5.85
C ALA A 422 -7.19 -0.53 -7.31
N GLU A 423 -8.19 -0.03 -8.00
CA GLU A 423 -8.46 -0.25 -9.42
C GLU A 423 -7.33 0.33 -10.27
N SER A 424 -6.91 1.56 -9.98
CA SER A 424 -5.79 2.22 -10.67
C SER A 424 -4.48 1.43 -10.52
N MET A 425 -4.19 0.90 -9.33
CA MET A 425 -3.03 0.02 -9.12
C MET A 425 -3.13 -1.27 -9.94
N GLY A 426 -4.33 -1.85 -10.07
CA GLY A 426 -4.59 -3.05 -10.87
C GLY A 426 -4.41 -2.79 -12.35
N LEU A 427 -4.99 -1.69 -12.86
CA LEU A 427 -4.87 -1.26 -14.25
C LEU A 427 -3.42 -0.99 -14.66
N ILE A 428 -2.62 -0.35 -13.80
CA ILE A 428 -1.18 -0.15 -14.03
C ILE A 428 -0.50 -1.50 -14.30
N LEU A 429 -0.72 -2.50 -13.43
CA LEU A 429 -0.09 -3.80 -13.58
C LEU A 429 -0.59 -4.55 -14.81
N ASN A 430 -1.90 -4.54 -15.05
CA ASN A 430 -2.52 -5.16 -16.21
C ASN A 430 -1.93 -4.64 -17.52
N ASP A 431 -1.87 -3.32 -17.69
CA ASP A 431 -1.45 -2.73 -18.96
C ASP A 431 0.07 -2.84 -19.16
N LEU A 432 0.85 -2.80 -18.09
CA LEU A 432 2.28 -3.12 -18.15
C LEU A 432 2.54 -4.56 -18.62
N ALA A 433 1.69 -5.51 -18.23
CA ALA A 433 1.75 -6.89 -18.68
C ALA A 433 1.29 -7.02 -20.15
N LYS A 434 0.11 -6.48 -20.50
CA LYS A 434 -0.45 -6.52 -21.87
C LYS A 434 0.46 -5.85 -22.89
N ALA A 435 1.05 -4.70 -22.55
CA ALA A 435 2.00 -4.00 -23.41
C ALA A 435 3.41 -4.64 -23.40
N GLN A 436 3.62 -5.74 -22.65
CA GLN A 436 4.90 -6.46 -22.52
C GLN A 436 6.07 -5.58 -22.03
N VAL A 437 5.74 -4.45 -21.38
CA VAL A 437 6.69 -3.52 -20.77
C VAL A 437 7.29 -4.15 -19.52
N MET A 438 6.45 -4.75 -18.68
CA MET A 438 6.90 -5.62 -17.58
C MET A 438 6.90 -7.06 -18.07
N LYS A 439 8.01 -7.80 -17.86
CA LYS A 439 8.09 -9.22 -18.24
C LYS A 439 7.43 -10.12 -17.19
N PRO A 440 7.02 -11.35 -17.56
CA PRO A 440 6.29 -12.26 -16.66
C PRO A 440 6.98 -12.54 -15.31
N VAL A 441 8.31 -12.73 -15.31
CA VAL A 441 9.06 -13.02 -14.08
C VAL A 441 9.07 -11.82 -13.11
N PRO A 442 9.47 -10.60 -13.53
CA PRO A 442 9.30 -9.40 -12.70
C PRO A 442 7.86 -9.12 -12.26
N PHE A 443 6.89 -9.33 -13.14
CA PHE A 443 5.46 -9.16 -12.83
C PHE A 443 5.02 -10.09 -11.70
N MET A 444 5.26 -11.39 -11.86
CA MET A 444 4.96 -12.40 -10.84
C MET A 444 5.67 -12.08 -9.53
N GLN A 445 6.94 -11.65 -9.57
CA GLN A 445 7.69 -11.30 -8.38
C GLN A 445 7.08 -10.09 -7.65
N LEU A 446 6.66 -9.05 -8.39
CA LEU A 446 6.00 -7.88 -7.81
C LEU A 446 4.69 -8.28 -7.14
N VAL A 447 3.79 -8.92 -7.90
CA VAL A 447 2.47 -9.34 -7.41
C VAL A 447 2.63 -10.22 -6.16
N ARG A 448 3.50 -11.21 -6.24
CA ARG A 448 3.79 -12.10 -5.11
C ARG A 448 4.35 -11.38 -3.91
N ASP A 449 5.33 -10.50 -4.09
CA ASP A 449 5.99 -9.83 -2.98
C ASP A 449 5.06 -8.83 -2.28
N VAL A 450 4.24 -8.10 -3.04
CA VAL A 450 3.25 -7.19 -2.45
C VAL A 450 2.19 -7.99 -1.70
N THR A 451 1.63 -9.04 -2.31
CA THR A 451 0.67 -9.94 -1.63
C THR A 451 1.27 -10.51 -0.35
N MET A 452 2.49 -11.04 -0.41
CA MET A 452 3.14 -11.59 0.77
C MET A 452 3.36 -10.55 1.87
N GLU A 453 3.77 -9.32 1.53
CA GLU A 453 3.98 -8.27 2.53
C GLU A 453 2.69 -7.73 3.14
N VAL A 454 1.60 -7.69 2.37
CA VAL A 454 0.28 -7.28 2.85
C VAL A 454 -0.30 -8.35 3.78
N GLU A 455 -0.36 -9.61 3.32
CA GLU A 455 -0.91 -10.73 4.09
C GLU A 455 -0.12 -10.98 5.38
N ARG A 456 1.22 -10.84 5.36
CA ARG A 456 2.08 -11.02 6.56
C ARG A 456 1.78 -10.01 7.67
N ARG A 457 1.17 -8.87 7.35
CA ARG A 457 0.97 -7.75 8.28
C ARG A 457 -0.48 -7.60 8.73
N VAL A 458 -1.36 -8.54 8.35
CA VAL A 458 -2.76 -8.56 8.79
C VAL A 458 -2.82 -8.82 10.29
N ASP A 459 -3.44 -7.90 11.02
CA ASP A 459 -3.70 -7.98 12.45
C ASP A 459 -5.19 -7.67 12.68
N PRO A 460 -6.01 -8.65 13.11
CA PRO A 460 -7.43 -8.44 13.39
C PRO A 460 -7.71 -7.36 14.45
N ALA A 461 -6.74 -7.04 15.32
CA ALA A 461 -6.87 -5.98 16.31
C ALA A 461 -6.54 -4.59 15.73
N ASP A 462 -5.90 -4.51 14.56
CA ASP A 462 -5.59 -3.25 13.87
C ASP A 462 -6.39 -3.12 12.57
N PRO A 463 -7.47 -2.32 12.55
CA PRO A 463 -8.32 -2.14 11.36
C PRO A 463 -7.55 -1.62 10.14
N ARG A 464 -6.44 -0.91 10.32
CA ARG A 464 -5.63 -0.39 9.22
C ARG A 464 -5.01 -1.51 8.40
N THR A 465 -4.63 -2.62 9.04
CA THR A 465 -4.06 -3.77 8.34
C THR A 465 -5.11 -4.49 7.49
N ILE A 466 -6.37 -4.50 7.96
CA ILE A 466 -7.53 -5.00 7.21
C ILE A 466 -7.80 -4.10 6.01
N PHE A 467 -7.72 -2.77 6.17
CA PHE A 467 -7.86 -1.83 5.04
C PHE A 467 -6.79 -2.07 3.97
N ARG A 468 -5.54 -2.28 4.38
CA ARG A 468 -4.41 -2.57 3.47
C ARG A 468 -4.61 -3.89 2.73
N ARG A 469 -5.04 -4.91 3.47
CA ARG A 469 -5.39 -6.23 2.92
C ARG A 469 -6.49 -6.09 1.89
N LYS A 470 -7.60 -5.44 2.25
CA LYS A 470 -8.73 -5.19 1.37
C LYS A 470 -8.30 -4.42 0.12
N ALA A 471 -7.59 -3.31 0.27
CA ALA A 471 -7.11 -2.49 -0.84
C ALA A 471 -6.28 -3.32 -1.84
N TRP A 472 -5.31 -4.08 -1.35
CA TRP A 472 -4.50 -4.93 -2.23
C TRP A 472 -5.29 -6.10 -2.84
N MET A 473 -6.21 -6.72 -2.09
CA MET A 473 -7.08 -7.77 -2.64
C MET A 473 -8.03 -7.24 -3.71
N THR A 474 -8.53 -6.01 -3.58
CA THR A 474 -9.29 -5.33 -4.64
C THR A 474 -8.41 -5.09 -5.88
N THR A 475 -7.15 -4.67 -5.72
CA THR A 475 -6.18 -4.61 -6.83
C THR A 475 -6.00 -5.98 -7.50
N MET A 476 -5.92 -7.06 -6.72
CA MET A 476 -5.79 -8.43 -7.23
C MET A 476 -7.05 -8.92 -7.94
N GLN A 477 -8.24 -8.52 -7.50
CA GLN A 477 -9.51 -8.84 -8.18
C GLN A 477 -9.60 -8.17 -9.55
N VAL A 478 -9.16 -6.92 -9.64
CA VAL A 478 -9.08 -6.21 -10.94
C VAL A 478 -8.16 -6.98 -11.87
N LEU A 479 -7.00 -7.40 -11.40
CA LEU A 479 -6.08 -8.23 -12.19
C LEU A 479 -6.65 -9.60 -12.56
N PHE A 480 -7.37 -10.25 -11.64
CA PHE A 480 -8.02 -11.53 -11.90
C PHE A 480 -8.99 -11.43 -13.08
N ILE A 481 -9.76 -10.33 -13.14
CA ILE A 481 -10.74 -10.10 -14.20
C ILE A 481 -10.08 -9.60 -15.49
N SER A 482 -9.04 -8.76 -15.40
CA SER A 482 -8.51 -8.01 -16.54
C SER A 482 -7.34 -8.68 -17.25
N LEU A 483 -6.56 -9.49 -16.53
CA LEU A 483 -5.38 -10.20 -17.06
C LEU A 483 -5.89 -11.33 -17.96
N ASN A 484 -5.88 -11.06 -19.26
CA ASN A 484 -6.47 -11.90 -20.31
C ASN A 484 -5.78 -13.27 -20.40
N ASP A 485 -6.57 -14.34 -20.60
CA ASP A 485 -6.13 -15.75 -20.73
C ASP A 485 -5.27 -16.04 -21.99
N ASP A 486 -5.11 -15.06 -22.89
CA ASP A 486 -4.48 -15.29 -24.20
C ASP A 486 -2.94 -15.36 -24.20
N ASP A 487 -2.25 -15.00 -23.10
CA ASP A 487 -0.79 -15.09 -22.99
C ASP A 487 -0.36 -16.06 -21.89
N GLU A 488 -0.14 -17.32 -22.29
CA GLU A 488 0.33 -18.43 -21.44
C GLU A 488 1.57 -18.09 -20.60
N ALA A 489 2.33 -17.06 -20.99
CA ALA A 489 3.49 -16.60 -20.22
C ALA A 489 3.11 -16.07 -18.83
N TYR A 490 1.86 -15.63 -18.62
CA TYR A 490 1.36 -15.07 -17.36
C TYR A 490 0.51 -16.05 -16.52
N ASP A 491 0.22 -17.26 -16.99
CA ASP A 491 -0.60 -18.26 -16.28
C ASP A 491 -0.19 -18.47 -14.83
N LYS A 492 1.12 -18.49 -14.57
CA LYS A 492 1.63 -18.67 -13.19
C LYS A 492 1.26 -17.52 -12.28
N ALA A 493 1.23 -16.30 -12.81
CA ALA A 493 0.82 -15.13 -12.07
C ALA A 493 -0.70 -15.11 -11.90
N GLN A 494 -1.45 -15.46 -12.95
CA GLN A 494 -2.91 -15.56 -12.89
C GLN A 494 -3.40 -16.61 -11.89
N ASN A 495 -2.84 -17.82 -11.92
CA ASN A 495 -3.13 -18.86 -10.94
C ASN A 495 -2.83 -18.39 -9.51
N PHE A 496 -1.70 -17.69 -9.31
CA PHE A 496 -1.38 -17.11 -8.01
C PHE A 496 -2.36 -16.01 -7.59
N ILE A 497 -2.83 -15.20 -8.54
CA ILE A 497 -3.81 -14.15 -8.29
C ILE A 497 -5.16 -14.77 -7.88
N PHE A 498 -5.64 -15.77 -8.64
CA PHE A 498 -6.85 -16.53 -8.32
C PHE A 498 -6.75 -17.14 -6.92
N ASP A 499 -5.68 -17.90 -6.64
CA ASP A 499 -5.45 -18.49 -5.32
C ASP A 499 -5.50 -17.43 -4.22
N ALA A 500 -4.86 -16.26 -4.41
CA ALA A 500 -4.82 -15.22 -3.41
C ALA A 500 -6.20 -14.59 -3.13
N VAL A 501 -6.98 -14.35 -4.20
CA VAL A 501 -8.34 -13.80 -4.09
C VAL A 501 -9.27 -14.82 -3.44
N ASP A 502 -9.27 -16.07 -3.89
CA ASP A 502 -10.09 -17.16 -3.35
C ASP A 502 -9.84 -17.35 -1.83
N ASN A 503 -8.56 -17.49 -1.44
CA ASN A 503 -8.18 -17.59 -0.04
C ASN A 503 -8.68 -16.39 0.80
N TYR A 504 -8.66 -15.18 0.25
CA TYR A 504 -9.15 -13.99 0.96
C TYR A 504 -10.65 -14.06 1.26
N TYR A 505 -11.46 -14.49 0.31
CA TYR A 505 -12.91 -14.62 0.50
C TYR A 505 -13.29 -15.80 1.41
N GLN A 506 -12.54 -16.91 1.34
CA GLN A 506 -12.69 -18.01 2.31
C GLN A 506 -12.46 -17.53 3.76
N THR A 507 -11.53 -16.59 4.00
CA THR A 507 -11.37 -16.00 5.34
C THR A 507 -12.58 -15.18 5.82
N MET A 508 -13.50 -14.81 4.93
CA MET A 508 -14.77 -14.15 5.24
C MET A 508 -15.96 -15.12 5.27
N GLY A 509 -15.72 -16.43 5.14
CA GLY A 509 -16.77 -17.45 5.07
C GLY A 509 -17.53 -17.44 3.75
N ILE A 510 -16.92 -16.89 2.69
CA ILE A 510 -17.45 -16.92 1.32
C ILE A 510 -16.60 -17.93 0.56
N ASP A 511 -17.21 -19.02 0.11
CA ASP A 511 -16.56 -20.00 -0.75
C ASP A 511 -17.05 -19.80 -2.19
N PHE A 512 -16.12 -19.61 -3.13
CA PHE A 512 -16.44 -19.48 -4.55
C PHE A 512 -16.54 -20.83 -5.27
N LEU A 513 -15.93 -21.87 -4.70
CA LEU A 513 -15.86 -23.19 -5.33
C LEU A 513 -16.93 -24.15 -4.81
N GLY A 514 -17.60 -23.81 -3.70
CA GLY A 514 -18.59 -24.65 -3.06
C GLY A 514 -17.95 -25.87 -2.41
N ASP A 515 -18.52 -26.30 -1.29
CA ASP A 515 -18.24 -27.62 -0.73
C ASP A 515 -18.76 -28.70 -1.70
N ASP A 516 -17.98 -29.04 -2.73
CA ASP A 516 -18.15 -30.28 -3.52
C ASP A 516 -17.80 -31.54 -2.69
N ASP A 517 -17.78 -31.41 -1.35
CA ASP A 517 -17.62 -32.49 -0.37
C ASP A 517 -18.89 -32.66 0.50
N GLU A 518 -20.06 -32.15 0.08
CA GLU A 518 -21.32 -32.74 0.53
C GLU A 518 -21.50 -34.10 -0.17
N GLY A 519 -21.16 -35.16 0.57
CA GLY A 519 -21.23 -36.54 0.13
C GLY A 519 -22.52 -36.85 -0.62
N TYR A 520 -22.36 -37.15 -1.90
CA TYR A 520 -23.31 -37.97 -2.63
C TYR A 520 -23.26 -39.37 -2.01
N ASP A 521 -24.12 -39.61 -1.03
CA ASP A 521 -24.50 -40.91 -0.49
C ASP A 521 -25.50 -41.64 -1.41
N GLY A 522 -25.46 -41.32 -2.70
CA GLY A 522 -26.07 -42.13 -3.73
C GLY A 522 -25.40 -43.49 -3.75
N GLU A 523 -26.08 -44.47 -3.16
CA GLU A 523 -25.87 -45.89 -3.42
C GLU A 523 -25.53 -46.05 -4.90
N TRP A 524 -24.29 -46.50 -5.17
CA TRP A 524 -24.01 -47.15 -6.44
C TRP A 524 -24.84 -48.44 -6.40
N GLU A 525 -26.08 -48.36 -6.87
CA GLU A 525 -26.75 -49.53 -7.41
C GLU A 525 -25.83 -50.04 -8.53
N GLU A 526 -25.18 -51.18 -8.25
CA GLU A 526 -24.55 -51.98 -9.29
C GLU A 526 -25.59 -52.15 -10.40
N PRO A 527 -25.25 -51.92 -11.67
CA PRO A 527 -26.18 -52.22 -12.75
C PRO A 527 -26.48 -53.72 -12.67
N ASP A 528 -27.74 -54.05 -12.36
CA ASP A 528 -28.27 -55.40 -12.50
C ASP A 528 -28.06 -55.82 -13.97
N ASP A 529 -27.14 -56.75 -14.17
CA ASP A 529 -26.98 -57.53 -15.38
C ASP A 529 -28.22 -58.43 -15.54
N ASP A 530 -29.32 -57.87 -16.03
CA ASP A 530 -30.48 -58.62 -16.55
C ASP A 530 -30.52 -58.49 -18.08
N ASP A 531 -29.52 -59.10 -18.74
CA ASP A 531 -29.65 -59.60 -20.11
C ASP A 531 -30.00 -61.10 -20.01
N ASP A 532 -31.29 -61.42 -19.86
CA ASP A 532 -31.85 -62.74 -20.18
C ASP A 532 -33.08 -62.54 -21.08
N ASP A 533 -32.81 -62.30 -22.37
CA ASP A 533 -33.68 -62.77 -23.46
C ASP A 533 -33.24 -64.20 -23.79
N ASP A 534 -33.84 -65.20 -23.13
CA ASP A 534 -34.12 -66.52 -23.70
C ASP A 534 -35.28 -67.19 -22.93
N ASP A 535 -36.39 -67.36 -23.67
CA ASP A 535 -37.64 -68.13 -23.46
C ASP A 535 -38.81 -67.57 -22.61
#